data_AF-A0A7V9KU58-F1
#
_entry.id   AF-A0A7V9KU58-F1
#
_cell.length_a   1.000
_cell.length_b   1.000
_cell.length_c   1.000
_cell.angle_alpha   90.00
_cell.angle_beta   90.00
_cell.angle_gamma   90.00
#
_symmetry.space_group_name_H-M   'P 1'
#
loop_
_entity.id
_entity.type
_entity.pdbx_description
1 polymer ?
#
loop_
_entity_poly.entity_id
_entity_poly.type
_entity_poly.pdbx_seq_one_letter_code
_entity_poly.pdbx_strand_id
1 'polypeptide(L)'
;VLAYEPQPAMYRYLRAGLSPRWYRNVTLSDLALSDRAGTASLHVPVVSGEQQIAWASLQAGAGDGGADVTVFTSRLDDEVGDRPVSFVKCDVEGHELKVLTGASRLLHEQRPVWLVEIEYRHAGTAVGQVLSILSEAGYEPSFLTSGGELVPVPTDHRTPQRLNDVEPGRYVNNFLFIPSGPAQAQP
;
A
#
# COMPACT_ATOMS: atom_id res chain seq x y z
N VAL A 1 5.81 -0.03 14.94
CA VAL A 1 5.79 0.04 13.47
C VAL A 1 6.51 -1.18 12.92
N LEU A 2 5.83 -1.93 12.08
CA LEU A 2 6.46 -2.92 11.21
C LEU A 2 6.61 -2.25 9.84
N ALA A 3 7.83 -2.16 9.34
CA ALA A 3 8.15 -1.54 8.06
C ALA A 3 8.76 -2.59 7.13
N TYR A 4 8.33 -2.60 5.88
CA TYR A 4 8.73 -3.57 4.86
C TYR A 4 9.32 -2.79 3.69
N GLU A 5 10.58 -3.08 3.35
CA GLU A 5 11.30 -2.43 2.25
C GLU A 5 12.07 -3.51 1.48
N PRO A 6 11.52 -4.04 0.37
CA PRO A 6 12.14 -5.13 -0.36
C PRO A 6 13.37 -4.71 -1.17
N GLN A 7 13.54 -3.41 -1.46
CA GLN A 7 14.62 -2.92 -2.29
C GLN A 7 15.93 -2.90 -1.48
N PRO A 8 16.95 -3.72 -1.82
CA PRO A 8 18.07 -3.94 -0.89
C PRO A 8 18.91 -2.70 -0.59
N ALA A 9 19.00 -1.75 -1.53
CA ALA A 9 19.75 -0.52 -1.32
C ALA A 9 19.02 0.40 -0.32
N MET A 10 17.70 0.57 -0.47
CA MET A 10 16.85 1.36 0.40
C MET A 10 16.73 0.72 1.77
N TYR A 11 16.57 -0.61 1.85
CA TYR A 11 16.59 -1.32 3.12
C TYR A 11 17.88 -1.03 3.91
N ARG A 12 19.05 -1.10 3.27
CA ARG A 12 20.33 -0.77 3.91
C ARG A 12 20.40 0.68 4.34
N TYR A 13 19.93 1.59 3.49
CA TYR A 13 19.88 3.02 3.80
C TYR A 13 19.00 3.31 5.03
N LEU A 14 17.77 2.80 5.04
CA LEU A 14 16.84 2.93 6.16
C LEU A 14 17.41 2.30 7.43
N ARG A 15 17.95 1.08 7.34
CA ARG A 15 18.56 0.39 8.48
C ARG A 15 19.73 1.17 9.09
N ALA A 16 20.55 1.85 8.27
CA ALA A 16 21.63 2.69 8.76
C ALA A 16 21.10 3.95 9.48
N GLY A 17 19.99 4.52 9.01
CA GLY A 17 19.33 5.67 9.64
C GLY A 17 18.52 5.33 10.90
N LEU A 18 18.03 4.09 11.01
CA LEU A 18 17.29 3.58 12.17
C LEU A 18 18.23 3.28 13.35
N SER A 19 18.77 4.33 13.96
CA SER A 19 19.54 4.19 15.20
C SER A 19 18.61 3.82 16.36
N PRO A 20 18.96 2.82 17.20
CA PRO A 20 18.24 2.50 18.43
C PRO A 20 18.18 3.65 19.45
N ARG A 21 18.98 4.70 19.24
CA ARG A 21 18.90 5.94 20.01
C ARG A 21 17.64 6.75 19.70
N TRP A 22 17.18 6.72 18.46
CA TRP A 22 16.11 7.59 17.95
C TRP A 22 14.83 6.83 17.65
N TYR A 23 14.93 5.56 17.25
CA TYR A 23 13.79 4.74 16.83
C TYR A 23 13.83 3.38 17.53
N ARG A 24 13.05 3.21 18.59
CA ARG A 24 12.99 1.97 19.40
C ARG A 24 11.77 1.10 19.09
N ASN A 25 10.79 1.65 18.37
CA ASN A 25 9.50 1.04 18.09
C ASN A 25 9.32 0.72 16.60
N VAL A 26 10.42 0.56 15.86
CA VAL A 26 10.43 0.22 14.43
C VAL A 26 11.14 -1.11 14.24
N THR A 27 10.48 -2.05 13.57
CA THR A 27 11.09 -3.28 13.06
C THR A 27 11.07 -3.19 11.54
N LEU A 28 12.26 -3.25 10.93
CA LEU A 28 12.41 -3.18 9.47
C LEU A 28 12.69 -4.58 8.91
N SER A 29 11.94 -4.98 7.89
CA SER A 29 12.07 -6.23 7.15
C SER A 29 12.37 -5.95 5.68
N ASP A 30 13.19 -6.80 5.05
CA ASP A 30 13.54 -6.75 3.62
C ASP A 30 12.60 -7.61 2.74
N LEU A 31 11.42 -7.92 3.27
CA LEU A 31 10.38 -8.67 2.56
C LEU A 31 9.48 -7.75 1.75
N ALA A 32 9.04 -8.23 0.60
CA ALA A 32 7.94 -7.63 -0.16
C ALA A 32 6.62 -8.25 0.32
N LEU A 33 5.61 -7.43 0.63
CA LEU A 33 4.29 -7.95 0.96
C LEU A 33 3.54 -8.36 -0.32
N SER A 34 2.90 -9.52 -0.31
CA SER A 34 2.13 -10.07 -1.43
C SER A 34 1.01 -10.98 -0.91
N ASP A 35 0.30 -11.59 -1.85
CA ASP A 35 -0.71 -12.63 -1.67
C ASP A 35 -0.15 -14.00 -1.24
N ARG A 36 1.17 -14.21 -1.31
CA ARG A 36 1.83 -15.48 -0.97
C ARG A 36 3.29 -15.32 -0.57
N ALA A 37 3.78 -16.27 0.22
CA ALA A 37 5.20 -16.43 0.47
C ALA A 37 5.94 -16.98 -0.76
N GLY A 38 7.19 -16.56 -0.96
CA GLY A 38 8.00 -17.02 -2.09
C GLY A 38 9.04 -15.99 -2.52
N THR A 39 9.24 -15.89 -3.83
CA THR A 39 10.13 -14.90 -4.44
C THR A 39 9.43 -14.16 -5.57
N ALA A 40 9.80 -12.90 -5.77
CA ALA A 40 9.34 -12.09 -6.89
C ALA A 40 10.51 -11.29 -7.50
N SER A 41 10.33 -10.83 -8.73
CA SER A 41 11.25 -9.89 -9.38
C SER A 41 10.81 -8.47 -9.04
N LEU A 42 11.66 -7.73 -8.33
CA LEU A 42 11.51 -6.31 -8.08
C LEU A 42 12.28 -5.55 -9.17
N HIS A 43 11.55 -4.83 -10.00
CA HIS A 43 12.13 -4.02 -11.04
C HIS A 43 12.51 -2.64 -10.50
N VAL A 44 13.76 -2.22 -10.67
CA VAL A 44 14.23 -0.87 -10.34
C VAL A 44 14.51 -0.12 -11.65
N PRO A 45 13.67 0.86 -12.03
CA PRO A 45 13.82 1.54 -13.31
C PRO A 45 15.05 2.45 -13.32
N VAL A 46 15.60 2.68 -14.53
CA VAL A 46 16.69 3.62 -14.76
C VAL A 46 16.19 4.76 -15.63
N VAL A 47 16.28 5.99 -15.13
CA VAL A 47 15.87 7.20 -15.86
C VAL A 47 17.10 8.09 -16.01
N SER A 48 17.41 8.47 -17.25
CA SER A 48 18.58 9.31 -17.57
C SER A 48 19.92 8.76 -17.06
N GLY A 49 20.06 7.43 -16.97
CA GLY A 49 21.26 6.76 -16.48
C GLY A 49 21.34 6.57 -14.96
N GLU A 50 20.34 7.04 -14.21
CA GLU A 50 20.27 6.90 -12.75
C GLU A 50 19.15 5.94 -12.32
N GLN A 51 19.43 5.08 -11.35
CA GLN A 51 18.44 4.19 -10.76
C GLN A 51 17.41 5.00 -9.95
N GLN A 52 16.13 4.88 -10.31
CA GLN A 52 15.02 5.48 -9.58
C GLN A 52 14.57 4.51 -8.49
N ILE A 53 15.33 4.52 -7.40
CA ILE A 53 15.15 3.58 -6.28
C ILE A 53 13.74 3.65 -5.68
N ALA A 54 13.15 4.85 -5.62
CA ALA A 54 11.82 5.07 -5.06
C ALA A 54 10.68 4.58 -5.96
N TRP A 55 10.95 4.18 -7.20
CA TRP A 55 9.96 3.72 -8.18
C TRP A 55 10.06 2.22 -8.42
N ALA A 56 10.62 1.48 -7.46
CA ALA A 56 10.78 0.04 -7.56
C ALA A 56 9.42 -0.66 -7.43
N SER A 57 9.09 -1.56 -8.36
CA SER A 57 7.78 -2.22 -8.40
C SER A 57 7.90 -3.72 -8.69
N LEU A 58 6.96 -4.49 -8.14
CA LEU A 58 6.77 -5.91 -8.46
C LEU A 58 5.91 -6.13 -9.71
N GLN A 59 5.36 -5.07 -10.31
CA GLN A 59 4.59 -5.17 -11.54
C GLN A 59 5.48 -5.53 -12.73
N ALA A 60 5.00 -6.45 -13.57
CA ALA A 60 5.68 -6.78 -14.82
C ALA A 60 5.62 -5.58 -15.78
N GLY A 61 6.77 -5.16 -16.32
CA GLY A 61 6.84 -4.06 -17.28
C GLY A 61 6.83 -2.66 -16.65
N ALA A 62 7.28 -2.51 -15.40
CA ALA A 62 7.34 -1.23 -14.68
C ALA A 62 8.32 -0.17 -15.24
N GLY A 63 8.72 -0.26 -16.52
CA GLY A 63 9.61 0.68 -17.20
C GLY A 63 10.42 0.05 -18.33
N ASP A 64 10.96 0.90 -19.21
CA ASP A 64 11.97 0.51 -20.21
C ASP A 64 13.38 0.67 -19.61
N GLY A 65 14.13 -0.42 -19.53
CA GLY A 65 15.47 -0.45 -18.92
C GLY A 65 15.45 -0.42 -17.38
N GLY A 66 16.51 -0.91 -16.75
CA GLY A 66 16.56 -1.04 -15.30
C GLY A 66 17.32 -2.28 -14.84
N ALA A 67 17.20 -2.59 -13.55
CA ALA A 67 17.72 -3.82 -12.98
C ALA A 67 16.62 -4.57 -12.24
N ASP A 68 16.53 -5.87 -12.49
CA ASP A 68 15.66 -6.77 -11.75
C ASP A 68 16.43 -7.36 -10.57
N VAL A 69 15.81 -7.29 -9.39
CA VAL A 69 16.34 -7.87 -8.16
C VAL A 69 15.36 -8.90 -7.63
N THR A 70 15.83 -10.12 -7.40
CA THR A 70 15.00 -11.14 -6.74
C THR A 70 14.84 -10.76 -5.27
N VAL A 71 13.59 -10.68 -4.81
CA VAL A 71 13.22 -10.39 -3.43
C VAL A 71 12.33 -11.50 -2.88
N PHE A 72 12.34 -11.67 -1.57
CA PHE A 72 11.43 -12.59 -0.89
C PHE A 72 10.08 -11.93 -0.66
N THR A 73 9.01 -12.70 -0.81
CA THR A 73 7.66 -12.24 -0.54
C THR A 73 7.06 -12.94 0.68
N SER A 74 6.16 -12.26 1.38
CA SER A 74 5.38 -12.80 2.48
C SER A 74 3.97 -12.21 2.49
N ARG A 75 3.02 -12.89 3.15
CA ARG A 75 1.68 -12.35 3.37
C ARG A 75 1.67 -11.45 4.58
N LEU A 76 0.94 -10.34 4.51
CA LEU A 76 0.82 -9.44 5.67
C LEU A 76 0.20 -10.14 6.88
N ASP A 77 -0.75 -11.05 6.67
CA ASP A 77 -1.36 -11.84 7.75
C ASP A 77 -0.33 -12.71 8.50
N ASP A 78 0.63 -13.29 7.77
CA ASP A 78 1.68 -14.16 8.30
C ASP A 78 2.71 -13.32 9.06
N GLU A 79 3.07 -12.16 8.49
CA GLU A 79 3.99 -11.24 9.15
C GLU A 79 3.37 -10.67 10.42
N VAL A 80 2.14 -10.17 10.41
CA VAL A 80 1.53 -9.54 11.58
C VAL A 80 1.24 -10.57 12.69
N GLY A 81 0.81 -11.78 12.34
CA GLY A 81 0.34 -12.75 13.32
C GLY A 81 -0.82 -12.17 14.14
N ASP A 82 -0.86 -12.43 15.43
CA ASP A 82 -1.95 -11.95 16.31
C ASP A 82 -1.67 -10.57 16.92
N ARG A 83 -0.65 -9.87 16.42
CA ARG A 83 -0.30 -8.54 16.91
C ARG A 83 -1.43 -7.56 16.57
N PRO A 84 -1.86 -6.70 17.52
CA PRO A 84 -2.88 -5.70 17.25
C PRO A 84 -2.34 -4.63 16.29
N VAL A 85 -3.07 -4.37 15.22
CA VAL A 85 -2.79 -3.34 14.24
C VAL A 85 -4.00 -2.42 14.18
N SER A 86 -3.74 -1.12 14.35
CA SER A 86 -4.76 -0.08 14.26
C SER A 86 -4.71 0.70 12.95
N PHE A 87 -3.57 0.66 12.25
CA PHE A 87 -3.31 1.45 11.06
C PHE A 87 -2.31 0.77 10.12
N VAL A 88 -2.57 0.86 8.81
CA VAL A 88 -1.67 0.40 7.74
C VAL A 88 -1.54 1.51 6.69
N LYS A 89 -0.31 1.90 6.31
CA LYS A 89 -0.08 2.60 5.04
C LYS A 89 0.38 1.58 4.01
N CYS A 90 -0.26 1.57 2.84
CA CYS A 90 0.06 0.70 1.72
C CYS A 90 0.39 1.57 0.51
N ASP A 91 1.66 1.55 0.12
CA ASP A 91 2.21 2.26 -1.02
C ASP A 91 3.29 1.35 -1.59
N VAL A 92 2.92 0.55 -2.59
CA VAL A 92 3.73 -0.57 -3.11
C VAL A 92 3.79 -0.55 -4.64
N GLU A 93 3.63 0.65 -5.21
CA GLU A 93 3.80 0.95 -6.63
C GLU A 93 3.06 -0.05 -7.56
N GLY A 94 1.76 -0.24 -7.32
CA GLY A 94 0.90 -1.06 -8.18
C GLY A 94 0.67 -2.49 -7.68
N HIS A 95 1.27 -2.89 -6.56
CA HIS A 95 1.10 -4.24 -5.99
C HIS A 95 0.02 -4.30 -4.88
N GLU A 96 -0.78 -3.25 -4.72
CA GLU A 96 -1.72 -3.06 -3.61
C GLU A 96 -2.75 -4.20 -3.55
N LEU A 97 -3.27 -4.60 -4.71
CA LEU A 97 -4.26 -5.68 -4.81
C LEU A 97 -3.75 -6.99 -4.17
N LYS A 98 -2.49 -7.33 -4.42
CA LYS A 98 -1.87 -8.55 -3.86
C LYS A 98 -1.56 -8.40 -2.39
N VAL A 99 -1.12 -7.23 -1.94
CA VAL A 99 -0.94 -6.95 -0.50
C VAL A 99 -2.26 -7.13 0.24
N LEU A 100 -3.35 -6.54 -0.26
CA LEU A 100 -4.69 -6.66 0.32
C LEU A 100 -5.18 -8.11 0.34
N THR A 101 -4.94 -8.87 -0.74
CA THR A 101 -5.26 -10.30 -0.80
C THR A 101 -4.50 -11.09 0.27
N GLY A 102 -3.22 -10.78 0.50
CA GLY A 102 -2.41 -11.38 1.55
C GLY A 102 -2.72 -10.90 2.97
N ALA A 103 -3.62 -9.92 3.12
CA ALA A 103 -4.05 -9.30 4.37
C ALA A 103 -5.51 -9.61 4.72
N SER A 104 -6.08 -10.67 4.13
CA SER A 104 -7.50 -11.02 4.27
C SER A 104 -7.93 -11.13 5.73
N ARG A 105 -7.12 -11.78 6.58
CA ARG A 105 -7.43 -11.90 8.01
C ARG A 105 -7.43 -10.54 8.69
N LEU A 106 -6.40 -9.74 8.44
CA LEU A 106 -6.27 -8.41 9.03
C LEU A 106 -7.46 -7.49 8.65
N LEU A 107 -7.90 -7.55 7.39
CA LEU A 107 -9.03 -6.77 6.87
C LEU A 107 -10.35 -7.11 7.57
N HIS A 108 -10.60 -8.38 7.88
CA HIS A 108 -11.89 -8.83 8.41
C HIS A 108 -11.93 -8.92 9.94
N GLU A 109 -10.82 -9.34 10.58
CA GLU A 109 -10.79 -9.61 12.03
C GLU A 109 -10.40 -8.38 12.85
N GLN A 110 -9.28 -7.73 12.50
CA GLN A 110 -8.77 -6.60 13.28
C GLN A 110 -9.29 -5.25 12.77
N ARG A 111 -9.64 -5.18 11.48
CA ARG A 111 -10.21 -4.00 10.81
C ARG A 111 -9.44 -2.70 11.09
N PRO A 112 -8.10 -2.62 10.86
CA PRO A 112 -7.36 -1.38 11.03
C PRO A 112 -7.79 -0.34 9.99
N VAL A 113 -7.52 0.95 10.25
CA VAL A 113 -7.63 1.98 9.21
C VAL A 113 -6.53 1.77 8.17
N TRP A 114 -6.86 1.88 6.88
CA TRP A 114 -5.87 1.80 5.79
C TRP A 114 -5.71 3.15 5.11
N LEU A 115 -4.46 3.57 4.89
CA LEU A 115 -4.10 4.63 3.96
C LEU A 115 -3.45 3.97 2.74
N VAL A 116 -4.17 3.93 1.62
CA VAL A 116 -3.70 3.27 0.40
C VAL A 116 -3.40 4.33 -0.66
N GLU A 117 -2.22 4.23 -1.25
CA GLU A 117 -1.83 5.00 -2.42
C GLU A 117 -2.32 4.27 -3.68
N ILE A 118 -3.12 4.95 -4.48
CA ILE A 118 -3.76 4.39 -5.68
C ILE A 118 -3.44 5.31 -6.85
N GLU A 119 -2.43 4.95 -7.65
CA GLU A 119 -2.09 5.67 -8.87
C GLU A 119 -2.94 5.27 -10.06
N TYR A 120 -3.99 6.07 -10.33
CA TYR A 120 -4.85 5.92 -11.51
C TYR A 120 -4.09 5.86 -12.84
N ARG A 121 -2.89 6.43 -12.91
CA ARG A 121 -2.03 6.44 -14.12
C ARG A 121 -1.43 5.08 -14.44
N HIS A 122 -1.21 4.26 -13.42
CA HIS A 122 -0.59 2.92 -13.55
C HIS A 122 -1.62 1.79 -13.46
N ALA A 123 -2.80 2.08 -12.90
CA ALA A 123 -3.60 1.04 -12.27
C ALA A 123 -4.81 0.52 -13.06
N GLY A 124 -5.11 0.96 -14.29
CA GLY A 124 -6.12 0.34 -15.18
C GLY A 124 -7.35 -0.26 -14.45
N THR A 125 -7.54 -1.59 -14.55
CA THR A 125 -8.59 -2.35 -13.84
C THR A 125 -8.31 -2.60 -12.35
N ALA A 126 -7.06 -2.47 -11.90
CA ALA A 126 -6.63 -2.76 -10.53
C ALA A 126 -7.19 -1.75 -9.50
N VAL A 127 -7.39 -0.47 -9.88
CA VAL A 127 -8.05 0.52 -9.00
C VAL A 127 -9.41 0.02 -8.54
N GLY A 128 -10.24 -0.41 -9.48
CA GLY A 128 -11.58 -0.89 -9.18
C GLY A 128 -11.56 -2.12 -8.28
N GLN A 129 -10.57 -2.99 -8.45
CA GLN A 129 -10.40 -4.19 -7.62
C GLN A 129 -9.95 -3.87 -6.19
N VAL A 130 -9.04 -2.91 -6.02
CA VAL A 130 -8.60 -2.41 -4.70
C VAL A 130 -9.80 -1.82 -3.95
N LEU A 131 -10.57 -0.96 -4.62
CA LEU A 131 -11.80 -0.38 -4.04
C LEU A 131 -12.80 -1.49 -3.69
N SER A 132 -13.04 -2.46 -4.58
CA SER A 132 -13.98 -3.56 -4.35
C SER A 132 -13.61 -4.39 -3.12
N ILE A 133 -12.35 -4.83 -3.00
CA ILE A 133 -11.91 -5.67 -1.86
C ILE A 133 -12.13 -4.94 -0.53
N LEU A 134 -11.76 -3.66 -0.46
CA LEU A 134 -11.91 -2.89 0.78
C LEU A 134 -13.39 -2.63 1.09
N SER A 135 -14.20 -2.28 0.10
CA SER A 135 -15.64 -2.09 0.29
C SER A 135 -16.35 -3.39 0.70
N GLU A 136 -16.01 -4.53 0.11
CA GLU A 136 -16.53 -5.85 0.48
C GLU A 136 -16.13 -6.24 1.90
N ALA A 137 -14.95 -5.84 2.36
CA ALA A 137 -14.51 -6.00 3.76
C ALA A 137 -15.16 -4.97 4.73
N GLY A 138 -16.09 -4.14 4.25
CA GLY A 138 -16.82 -3.17 5.05
C GLY A 138 -16.00 -1.92 5.38
N TYR A 139 -15.23 -1.42 4.41
CA TYR A 139 -14.53 -0.14 4.51
C TYR A 139 -15.14 0.94 3.63
N GLU A 140 -15.20 2.15 4.17
CA GLU A 140 -15.64 3.35 3.47
C GLU A 140 -14.43 4.20 3.07
N PRO A 141 -14.22 4.48 1.77
CA PRO A 141 -13.12 5.31 1.32
C PRO A 141 -13.40 6.79 1.55
N SER A 142 -12.35 7.52 1.88
CA SER A 142 -12.33 8.96 2.06
C SER A 142 -10.96 9.51 1.62
N PHE A 143 -10.86 10.81 1.38
CA PHE A 143 -9.57 11.46 1.13
C PHE A 143 -9.44 12.73 1.97
N LEU A 144 -8.20 13.14 2.21
CA LEU A 144 -7.89 14.34 2.98
C LEU A 144 -7.70 15.54 2.04
N THR A 145 -8.55 16.55 2.21
CA THR A 145 -8.46 17.83 1.49
C THR A 145 -7.24 18.63 1.94
N SER A 146 -6.85 19.65 1.16
CA SER A 146 -5.77 20.55 1.55
C SER A 146 -6.09 21.36 2.81
N GLY A 147 -7.39 21.54 3.10
CA GLY A 147 -7.90 22.14 4.33
C GLY A 147 -7.88 21.21 5.56
N GLY A 148 -7.49 19.95 5.41
CA GLY A 148 -7.48 18.96 6.49
C GLY A 148 -8.83 18.32 6.77
N GLU A 149 -9.80 18.44 5.85
CA GLU A 149 -11.11 17.82 5.98
C GLU A 149 -11.10 16.43 5.33
N LEU A 150 -11.75 15.47 5.99
CA LEU A 150 -11.91 14.13 5.46
C LEU A 150 -13.21 14.05 4.67
N VAL A 151 -13.12 13.81 3.36
CA VAL A 151 -14.27 13.79 2.45
C VAL A 151 -14.52 12.37 1.95
N PRO A 152 -15.73 11.81 2.14
CA PRO A 152 -16.10 10.50 1.61
C PRO A 152 -16.04 10.44 0.09
N VAL A 153 -15.62 9.29 -0.44
CA VAL A 153 -15.45 9.05 -1.88
C VAL A 153 -16.45 8.00 -2.36
N PRO A 154 -17.17 8.21 -3.46
CA PRO A 154 -17.93 7.14 -4.09
C PRO A 154 -16.99 6.08 -4.63
N THR A 155 -17.33 4.80 -4.49
CA THR A 155 -16.56 3.65 -4.99
C THR A 155 -16.84 3.32 -6.46
N ASP A 156 -17.41 4.26 -7.21
CA ASP A 156 -17.82 4.07 -8.60
C ASP A 156 -16.89 4.77 -9.59
N HIS A 157 -17.15 4.59 -10.89
CA HIS A 157 -16.37 5.21 -11.96
C HIS A 157 -16.33 6.76 -11.92
N ARG A 158 -17.10 7.41 -11.03
CA ARG A 158 -17.12 8.86 -10.85
C ARG A 158 -16.12 9.35 -9.80
N THR A 159 -15.36 8.45 -9.16
CA THR A 159 -14.33 8.82 -8.17
C THR A 159 -13.41 9.94 -8.69
N PRO A 160 -12.80 9.85 -9.89
CA PRO A 160 -11.89 10.90 -10.35
C PRO A 160 -12.55 12.27 -10.54
N GLN A 161 -13.79 12.27 -11.05
CA GLN A 161 -14.57 13.50 -11.25
C GLN A 161 -14.91 14.14 -9.90
N ARG A 162 -15.38 13.35 -8.92
CA ARG A 162 -15.66 13.82 -7.56
C ARG A 162 -14.43 14.42 -6.87
N LEU A 163 -13.25 13.83 -7.06
CA LEU A 163 -12.01 14.35 -6.51
C LEU A 163 -11.69 15.73 -7.09
N ASN A 164 -11.85 15.87 -8.42
CA ASN A 164 -11.63 17.15 -9.08
C ASN A 164 -12.71 18.20 -8.76
N ASP A 165 -13.94 17.80 -8.45
CA ASP A 165 -15.00 18.73 -8.02
C ASP A 165 -14.70 19.34 -6.64
N VAL A 166 -14.08 18.57 -5.73
CA VAL A 166 -13.78 18.99 -4.36
C VAL A 166 -12.41 19.67 -4.24
N GLU A 167 -11.39 19.17 -4.96
CA GLU A 167 -10.05 19.77 -5.02
C GLU A 167 -9.63 19.98 -6.49
N PRO A 168 -10.14 21.01 -7.17
CA PRO A 168 -9.88 21.25 -8.58
C PRO A 168 -8.39 21.34 -8.90
N GLY A 169 -7.94 20.53 -9.87
CA GLY A 169 -6.55 20.53 -10.34
C GLY A 169 -5.54 19.85 -9.41
N ARG A 170 -5.96 19.39 -8.22
CA ARG A 170 -5.10 18.56 -7.36
C ARG A 170 -5.27 17.10 -7.74
N TYR A 171 -4.14 16.43 -7.94
CA TYR A 171 -4.13 14.99 -8.09
C TYR A 171 -4.20 14.33 -6.71
N VAL A 172 -5.22 13.50 -6.50
CA VAL A 172 -5.44 12.76 -5.25
C VAL A 172 -5.26 11.28 -5.52
N ASN A 173 -4.29 10.70 -4.83
CA ASN A 173 -3.95 9.30 -4.91
C ASN A 173 -3.92 8.61 -3.55
N ASN A 174 -3.96 9.37 -2.45
CA ASN A 174 -3.96 8.83 -1.10
C ASN A 174 -5.40 8.75 -0.57
N PHE A 175 -5.86 7.53 -0.31
CA PHE A 175 -7.21 7.25 0.16
C PHE A 175 -7.18 6.58 1.53
N LEU A 176 -7.98 7.11 2.46
CA LEU A 176 -8.25 6.52 3.77
C LEU A 176 -9.46 5.60 3.68
N PHE A 177 -9.31 4.36 4.10
CA PHE A 177 -10.37 3.38 4.21
C PHE A 177 -10.64 3.16 5.70
N ILE A 178 -11.83 3.56 6.13
CA ILE A 178 -12.25 3.49 7.52
C ILE A 178 -13.31 2.40 7.65
N PRO A 179 -13.18 1.47 8.62
CA PRO A 179 -14.18 0.42 8.81
C PRO A 179 -15.56 1.03 9.13
N SER A 180 -16.62 0.62 8.41
CA SER A 180 -18.00 0.99 8.74
C SER A 180 -18.61 0.03 9.77
N GLY A 181 -19.25 0.58 10.79
CA GLY A 181 -19.93 -0.18 11.84
C GLY A 181 -18.99 -0.93 12.82
N PRO A 182 -19.53 -1.46 13.93
CA PRO A 182 -18.76 -2.27 14.88
C PRO A 182 -18.25 -3.55 14.21
N ALA A 183 -17.11 -4.10 14.66
CA ALA A 183 -16.60 -5.39 14.19
C ALA A 183 -17.71 -6.45 14.29
N GLN A 184 -18.08 -7.07 13.16
CA GLN A 184 -18.97 -8.22 13.21
C GLN A 184 -18.20 -9.34 13.89
N ALA A 185 -18.59 -9.68 15.11
CA ALA A 185 -18.17 -10.93 15.73
C ALA A 185 -18.65 -12.06 14.80
N GLN A 186 -17.72 -12.79 14.19
CA GLN A 186 -18.09 -14.03 13.53
C GLN A 186 -18.67 -14.99 14.58
N PRO A 187 -19.73 -15.74 14.24
CA PRO A 187 -20.38 -16.69 15.15
C PRO A 187 -19.49 -17.88 15.53
#